data_AF-A0A5E4E9F7-F1
#
_entry.id   AF-A0A5E4E9F7-F1
#
_cell.length_a   1.000
_cell.length_b   1.000
_cell.length_c   1.000
_cell.angle_alpha   90.00
_cell.angle_beta   90.00
_cell.angle_gamma   90.00
#
_symmetry.space_group_name_H-M   'P 1'
#
loop_
_entity.id
_entity.type
_entity.pdbx_description
1 polymer ?
#
loop_
_entity_poly.entity_id
_entity_poly.type
_entity_poly.pdbx_seq_one_letter_code
_entity_poly.pdbx_strand_id
1 'polypeptide(L)'
;MAEVYNDGSVTIEWLNIDCGNNALRVDKNLLRWVTDNDYTQAGINKQVPQKQKLEEMNTLRSFPNKAQQNCYALPFSEETQRSFASKRWLIGLETDVDGATVWQTSTNSSSLDVERAELLNSGNLFLKDAHGRGTFGRKKGSALRALLLAALKLKLLQPFEAFPRTYGGHELPRHPAIAGVNFSSSSGGFWSCRGQLTTLAPLWIRPWVLVRAGFYYGNYDGLSKPPSFDIHINGRNWSTVNTSTVVEGPIYHEAMYVNQGAGSLNVCIVQDESGVVPFISSIEAVPISVTLYPEMETNYAYNLVSRINYGGGEVRFPGILGEEYNRVWTGGTIPPNCTEVTTLPDPLSFPENDPPISVLTDSIESMNLADPITLSIDLPQTTPQLAYLVLYFTETVTLPKPNDSRIIQIYINGQMKSTVTSEYNKCKVITVYPVTIVGPTINVTLASANGSTLPPIISAMEVFTRIEANKGDKSSSPPSSTPSHGTQGHFFYAYINSISCICLLLLFIA
;
A
#
# COMPACT_ATOMS: atom_id res chain seq x y z
N MET A 1 0.25 -12.37 -1.13
CA MET A 1 1.54 -11.66 -1.14
C MET A 1 2.70 -12.54 -1.58
N ALA A 2 2.81 -13.82 -1.22
CA ALA A 2 3.88 -14.67 -1.71
C ALA A 2 3.33 -15.94 -2.42
N GLU A 3 3.85 -16.27 -3.59
CA GLU A 3 3.51 -17.46 -4.37
C GLU A 3 4.64 -18.49 -4.30
N VAL A 4 4.28 -19.76 -4.11
CA VAL A 4 5.22 -20.89 -4.20
C VAL A 4 5.20 -21.40 -5.64
N TYR A 5 6.32 -21.28 -6.34
CA TYR A 5 6.49 -21.79 -7.70
C TYR A 5 6.85 -23.28 -7.66
N ASN A 6 6.67 -23.96 -8.79
CA ASN A 6 6.94 -25.39 -8.95
C ASN A 6 8.42 -25.78 -8.69
N ASP A 7 9.33 -24.80 -8.74
CA ASP A 7 10.75 -24.97 -8.39
C ASP A 7 11.03 -24.80 -6.87
N GLY A 8 9.99 -24.57 -6.07
CA GLY A 8 10.05 -24.34 -4.63
C GLY A 8 10.40 -22.90 -4.23
N SER A 9 10.54 -21.97 -5.19
CA SER A 9 10.77 -20.55 -4.88
C SER A 9 9.50 -19.89 -4.35
N VAL A 10 9.65 -19.02 -3.35
CA VAL A 10 8.56 -18.22 -2.78
C VAL A 10 8.79 -16.77 -3.20
N THR A 11 7.94 -16.21 -4.05
CA THR A 11 8.14 -14.84 -4.56
C THR A 11 6.95 -13.95 -4.30
N ILE A 12 7.23 -12.68 -4.08
CA ILE A 12 6.20 -11.69 -3.78
C ILE A 12 5.41 -11.39 -5.06
N GLU A 13 4.08 -11.21 -4.98
CA GLU A 13 3.15 -10.95 -6.12
C GLU A 13 3.36 -9.59 -6.82
N TRP A 14 4.54 -8.99 -6.69
CA TRP A 14 4.91 -7.74 -7.35
C TRP A 14 5.50 -8.03 -8.72
N LEU A 15 5.23 -7.15 -9.67
CA LEU A 15 5.88 -7.19 -10.97
C LEU A 15 7.13 -6.31 -10.91
N ASN A 16 8.31 -6.93 -10.83
CA ASN A 16 9.59 -6.22 -10.96
C ASN A 16 10.25 -6.65 -12.26
N ILE A 17 10.48 -5.70 -13.16
CA ILE A 17 11.06 -5.90 -14.48
C ILE A 17 12.44 -5.26 -14.49
N ASP A 18 13.45 -6.07 -14.83
CA ASP A 18 14.82 -5.66 -15.05
C ASP A 18 15.02 -5.42 -16.56
N CYS A 19 14.92 -4.16 -16.98
CA CYS A 19 14.84 -3.81 -18.39
C CYS A 19 16.20 -3.98 -19.07
N GLY A 20 16.22 -4.66 -20.21
CA GLY A 20 17.46 -4.97 -20.93
C GLY A 20 18.24 -6.16 -20.38
N ASN A 21 17.79 -6.80 -19.30
CA ASN A 21 18.37 -8.05 -18.81
C ASN A 21 17.85 -9.25 -19.62
N ASN A 22 18.70 -10.26 -19.79
CA ASN A 22 18.42 -11.46 -20.58
C ASN A 22 18.05 -12.68 -19.73
N ALA A 23 18.16 -12.57 -18.41
CA ALA A 23 17.87 -13.66 -17.50
C ALA A 23 17.04 -13.18 -16.31
N LEU A 24 16.16 -14.06 -15.86
CA LEU A 24 15.45 -13.88 -14.60
C LEU A 24 16.42 -13.98 -13.42
N ARG A 25 16.18 -13.18 -12.38
CA ARG A 25 16.91 -13.27 -11.11
C ARG A 25 15.99 -13.08 -9.91
N VAL A 26 16.45 -13.55 -8.77
CA VAL A 26 15.84 -13.30 -7.46
C VAL A 26 16.90 -12.63 -6.60
N ASP A 27 16.57 -11.49 -6.02
CA ASP A 27 17.52 -10.75 -5.19
C ASP A 27 17.56 -11.27 -3.74
N LYS A 28 18.45 -10.67 -2.94
CA LYS A 28 18.63 -11.02 -1.51
C LYS A 28 17.39 -10.82 -0.65
N ASN A 29 16.42 -10.03 -1.11
CA ASN A 29 15.17 -9.75 -0.42
C ASN A 29 14.03 -10.65 -0.91
N LEU A 30 14.34 -11.66 -1.75
CA LEU A 30 13.37 -12.56 -2.39
C LEU A 30 12.45 -11.86 -3.40
N LEU A 31 12.86 -10.70 -3.91
CA LEU A 31 12.16 -10.07 -5.03
C LEU A 31 12.57 -10.75 -6.33
N ARG A 32 11.56 -11.21 -7.06
CA ARG A 32 11.72 -11.79 -8.39
C ARG A 32 11.74 -10.66 -9.41
N TRP A 33 12.82 -10.60 -10.16
CA TRP A 33 13.06 -9.66 -11.27
C TRP A 33 12.99 -10.42 -12.59
N VAL A 34 11.97 -10.12 -13.40
CA VAL A 34 11.75 -10.72 -14.71
C VAL A 34 12.42 -9.92 -15.83
N THR A 35 12.67 -10.55 -16.98
CA THR A 35 13.10 -9.86 -18.18
C THR A 35 11.94 -9.07 -18.79
N ASP A 36 12.24 -8.07 -19.62
CA ASP A 36 11.22 -7.25 -20.27
C ASP A 36 10.63 -7.81 -21.59
N ASN A 37 11.11 -8.97 -22.05
CA ASN A 37 10.73 -9.55 -23.35
C ASN A 37 9.22 -9.84 -23.48
N ASP A 38 8.52 -10.11 -22.38
CA ASP A 38 7.08 -10.38 -22.40
C ASP A 38 6.23 -9.09 -22.43
N TYR A 39 6.84 -7.93 -22.17
CA TYR A 39 6.14 -6.66 -21.96
C TYR A 39 6.39 -5.65 -23.08
N THR A 40 7.52 -5.76 -23.78
CA THR A 40 7.83 -4.94 -24.95
C THR A 40 8.66 -5.71 -25.97
N GLN A 41 8.41 -5.45 -27.26
CA GLN A 41 9.20 -5.97 -28.39
C GLN A 41 10.08 -4.89 -29.03
N ALA A 42 10.01 -3.65 -28.54
CA ALA A 42 10.75 -2.53 -29.08
C ALA A 42 12.11 -2.37 -28.39
N GLY A 43 13.00 -1.57 -28.97
CA GLY A 43 14.28 -1.20 -28.36
C GLY A 43 15.36 -2.27 -28.39
N ILE A 44 16.49 -1.96 -27.75
CA ILE A 44 17.72 -2.76 -27.76
C ILE A 44 18.28 -2.82 -26.33
N ASN A 45 18.59 -4.03 -25.87
CA ASN A 45 19.21 -4.28 -24.58
C ASN A 45 20.63 -3.71 -24.53
N LYS A 46 20.98 -3.05 -23.43
CA LYS A 46 22.28 -2.43 -23.18
C LYS A 46 22.75 -2.75 -21.77
N GLN A 47 24.07 -2.80 -21.62
CA GLN A 47 24.75 -2.97 -20.34
C GLN A 47 25.37 -1.63 -19.96
N VAL A 48 25.29 -1.31 -18.69
CA VAL A 48 25.94 -0.14 -18.13
C VAL A 48 27.43 -0.45 -17.89
N PRO A 49 28.38 0.38 -18.35
CA PRO A 49 29.81 0.13 -18.23
C PRO A 49 30.31 -0.06 -16.79
N GLN A 50 29.74 0.68 -15.84
CA GLN A 50 30.12 0.63 -14.43
C GLN A 50 29.06 -0.09 -13.60
N LYS A 51 29.50 -1.05 -12.79
CA LYS A 51 28.59 -1.84 -11.95
C LYS A 51 28.02 -1.00 -10.81
N GLN A 52 26.70 -0.95 -10.73
CA GLN A 52 25.91 -0.29 -9.71
C GLN A 52 25.60 -1.22 -8.53
N LYS A 53 25.30 -0.62 -7.38
CA LYS A 53 24.87 -1.32 -6.16
C LYS A 53 23.53 -2.03 -6.34
N LEU A 54 22.60 -1.37 -7.03
CA LEU A 54 21.31 -1.94 -7.41
C LEU A 54 21.47 -2.71 -8.71
N GLU A 55 21.07 -3.97 -8.72
CA GLU A 55 21.35 -4.88 -9.84
C GLU A 55 20.59 -4.47 -11.10
N GLU A 56 19.34 -4.06 -10.95
CA GLU A 56 18.43 -3.56 -11.98
C GLU A 56 18.86 -2.23 -12.61
N MET A 57 19.95 -1.63 -12.12
CA MET A 57 20.56 -0.42 -12.70
C MET A 57 21.82 -0.73 -13.51
N ASN A 58 22.19 -2.02 -13.66
CA ASN A 58 23.31 -2.45 -14.51
C ASN A 58 22.91 -2.70 -15.96
N THR A 59 21.60 -2.79 -16.22
CA THR A 59 21.00 -3.05 -17.52
C THR A 59 20.00 -1.96 -17.84
N LEU A 60 19.81 -1.73 -19.15
CA LEU A 60 18.73 -0.88 -19.64
C LEU A 60 18.29 -1.30 -21.03
N ARG A 61 17.05 -0.98 -21.37
CA ARG A 61 16.56 -1.04 -22.74
C ARG A 61 16.57 0.36 -23.34
N SER A 62 17.27 0.50 -24.47
CA SER A 62 17.39 1.74 -25.23
C SER A 62 16.44 1.76 -26.42
N PHE A 63 15.89 2.92 -26.78
CA PHE A 63 14.93 3.08 -27.87
C PHE A 63 15.44 4.02 -28.96
N PRO A 64 16.39 3.57 -29.81
CA PRO A 64 16.96 4.41 -30.88
C PRO A 64 16.04 4.58 -32.09
N ASN A 65 14.96 3.79 -32.16
CA ASN A 65 14.00 3.86 -33.26
C ASN A 65 13.22 5.17 -33.19
N LYS A 66 13.01 5.81 -34.35
CA LYS A 66 12.22 7.06 -34.49
C LYS A 66 10.70 6.88 -34.26
N ALA A 67 10.29 5.82 -33.58
CA ALA A 67 8.92 5.68 -33.16
C ALA A 67 8.63 6.78 -32.14
N GLN A 68 7.53 7.51 -32.31
CA GLN A 68 7.16 8.60 -31.41
C GLN A 68 6.98 8.12 -29.96
N GLN A 69 6.62 6.85 -29.77
CA GLN A 69 6.37 6.27 -28.46
C GLN A 69 6.66 4.75 -28.46
N ASN A 70 7.30 4.26 -27.39
CA ASN A 70 7.54 2.84 -27.14
C ASN A 70 6.92 2.46 -25.80
N CYS A 71 6.12 1.40 -25.76
CA CYS A 71 5.33 1.05 -24.58
C CYS A 71 5.65 -0.34 -24.02
N TYR A 72 5.49 -0.46 -22.71
CA TYR A 72 5.41 -1.70 -21.95
C TYR A 72 3.95 -1.96 -21.60
N ALA A 73 3.44 -3.14 -21.94
CA ALA A 73 2.06 -3.54 -21.63
C ALA A 73 2.04 -4.41 -20.36
N LEU A 74 1.77 -3.81 -19.20
CA LEU A 74 1.78 -4.50 -17.91
C LEU A 74 0.44 -5.24 -17.67
N PRO A 75 0.46 -6.49 -17.15
CA PRO A 75 -0.71 -7.36 -17.00
C PRO A 75 -1.56 -6.97 -15.77
N PHE A 76 -2.00 -5.72 -15.70
CA PHE A 76 -2.95 -5.23 -14.70
C PHE A 76 -4.32 -4.97 -15.32
N SER A 77 -4.76 -5.86 -16.22
CA SER A 77 -6.12 -5.83 -16.76
C SER A 77 -7.14 -6.12 -15.67
N GLU A 78 -8.41 -5.81 -15.93
CA GLU A 78 -9.50 -6.13 -14.99
C GLU A 78 -9.52 -7.63 -14.61
N GLU A 79 -9.23 -8.51 -15.57
CA GLU A 79 -9.21 -9.96 -15.35
C GLU A 79 -8.04 -10.40 -14.46
N THR A 80 -6.83 -9.86 -14.70
CA THR A 80 -5.68 -10.18 -13.86
C THR A 80 -5.84 -9.59 -12.45
N GLN A 81 -6.41 -8.39 -12.33
CA GLN A 81 -6.74 -7.78 -11.05
C GLN A 81 -7.76 -8.61 -10.25
N ARG A 82 -8.76 -9.21 -10.90
CA ARG A 82 -9.69 -10.16 -10.26
C ARG A 82 -8.97 -11.37 -9.68
N SER A 83 -7.97 -11.89 -10.39
CA SER A 83 -7.14 -13.01 -9.91
C SER A 83 -6.27 -12.62 -8.71
N PHE A 84 -5.64 -11.44 -8.72
CA PHE A 84 -4.87 -10.96 -7.57
C PHE A 84 -5.76 -10.73 -6.34
N ALA A 85 -6.95 -10.16 -6.53
CA ALA A 85 -7.90 -9.97 -5.44
C ALA A 85 -8.38 -11.30 -4.85
N SER A 86 -8.76 -12.28 -5.68
CA SER A 86 -9.21 -13.59 -5.21
C SER A 86 -8.11 -14.36 -4.49
N LYS A 87 -6.85 -14.28 -4.93
CA LYS A 87 -5.69 -14.86 -4.23
C LYS A 87 -5.44 -14.20 -2.87
N ARG A 88 -5.58 -12.87 -2.76
CA ARG A 88 -5.44 -12.17 -1.47
C ARG A 88 -6.53 -12.56 -0.46
N TRP A 89 -7.75 -12.82 -0.94
CA TRP A 89 -8.83 -13.36 -0.10
C TRP A 89 -8.63 -14.84 0.27
N LEU A 90 -8.09 -15.66 -0.64
CA LEU A 90 -7.80 -17.08 -0.40
C LEU A 90 -6.75 -17.26 0.71
N ILE A 91 -5.70 -16.42 0.76
CA ILE A 91 -4.71 -16.47 1.85
C ILE A 91 -5.35 -16.13 3.22
N GLY A 92 -6.49 -15.41 3.24
CA GLY A 92 -7.27 -15.13 4.45
C GLY A 92 -8.35 -16.17 4.78
N LEU A 93 -8.62 -17.14 3.91
CA LEU A 93 -9.75 -18.07 4.01
C LEU A 93 -9.40 -19.55 3.76
N GLU A 94 -8.14 -19.91 3.60
CA GLU A 94 -7.72 -21.32 3.56
C GLU A 94 -7.68 -21.93 4.98
N THR A 95 -8.81 -21.87 5.68
CA THR A 95 -9.26 -22.98 6.50
C THR A 95 -10.16 -23.81 5.59
N ASP A 96 -9.60 -24.90 5.06
CA ASP A 96 -10.27 -25.87 4.20
C ASP A 96 -11.72 -26.12 4.67
N VAL A 97 -12.67 -25.85 3.78
CA VAL A 97 -14.11 -26.09 3.99
C VAL A 97 -14.47 -27.55 3.67
N ASP A 98 -13.50 -28.36 3.24
CA ASP A 98 -13.67 -29.81 3.16
C ASP A 98 -13.08 -30.45 4.41
N GLY A 99 -13.94 -30.69 5.40
CA GLY A 99 -13.63 -31.51 6.54
C GLY A 99 -13.23 -32.93 6.12
N ALA A 100 -11.93 -33.16 5.92
CA ALA A 100 -11.23 -34.44 6.05
C ALA A 100 -9.72 -34.31 5.76
N THR A 101 -8.95 -33.60 6.60
CA THR A 101 -7.49 -33.85 6.66
C THR A 101 -7.26 -35.07 7.56
N VAL A 102 -7.24 -36.27 6.96
CA VAL A 102 -6.85 -37.50 7.68
C VAL A 102 -5.34 -37.45 7.93
N TRP A 103 -4.94 -37.23 9.18
CA TRP A 103 -3.56 -37.43 9.62
C TRP A 103 -3.26 -38.93 9.71
N GLN A 104 -2.60 -39.50 8.71
CA GLN A 104 -2.00 -40.83 8.86
C GLN A 104 -0.73 -40.72 9.71
N THR A 105 -0.84 -41.15 10.97
CA THR A 105 0.31 -41.43 11.83
C THR A 105 0.92 -42.77 11.42
N SER A 106 2.24 -42.90 11.44
CA SER A 106 2.95 -44.12 10.99
C SER A 106 2.86 -45.29 11.98
N THR A 107 1.81 -45.38 12.78
CA THR A 107 1.56 -46.47 13.72
C THR A 107 0.06 -46.71 13.79
N ASN A 108 -0.37 -47.94 13.47
CA ASN A 108 -1.76 -48.40 13.58
C ASN A 108 -2.33 -48.17 14.99
N SER A 109 -2.91 -47.01 15.24
CA SER A 109 -3.89 -46.78 16.32
C SER A 109 -4.53 -45.40 16.16
N SER A 110 -5.86 -45.40 16.02
CA SER A 110 -6.84 -44.33 16.30
C SER A 110 -6.46 -42.86 16.02
N SER A 111 -7.24 -42.23 15.13
CA SER A 111 -7.28 -40.78 14.89
C SER A 111 -7.30 -39.97 16.20
N LEU A 112 -6.32 -39.10 16.36
CA LEU A 112 -6.30 -38.09 17.42
C LEU A 112 -6.97 -36.82 16.90
N ASP A 113 -8.11 -36.43 17.47
CA ASP A 113 -8.71 -35.12 17.25
C ASP A 113 -7.86 -34.07 17.97
N VAL A 114 -7.12 -33.27 17.20
CA VAL A 114 -6.18 -32.28 17.72
C VAL A 114 -6.92 -30.98 18.01
N GLU A 115 -6.97 -30.57 19.28
CA GLU A 115 -7.60 -29.31 19.71
C GLU A 115 -6.59 -28.21 20.02
N ARG A 116 -5.34 -28.56 20.38
CA ARG A 116 -4.34 -27.56 20.81
C ARG A 116 -2.94 -27.90 20.30
N ALA A 117 -2.19 -26.88 19.88
CA ALA A 117 -0.80 -27.01 19.45
C ALA A 117 0.12 -26.06 20.24
N GLU A 118 1.26 -26.56 20.71
CA GLU A 118 2.25 -25.81 21.49
C GLU A 118 3.62 -25.89 20.81
N LEU A 119 4.27 -24.72 20.66
CA LEU A 119 5.64 -24.64 20.15
C LEU A 119 6.60 -24.61 21.35
N LEU A 120 7.44 -25.64 21.47
CA LEU A 120 8.42 -25.73 22.54
C LEU A 120 9.65 -24.87 22.20
N ASN A 121 10.37 -24.40 23.22
CA ASN A 121 11.63 -23.66 23.06
C ASN A 121 12.70 -24.41 22.25
N SER A 122 12.55 -25.73 22.07
CA SER A 122 13.38 -26.58 21.21
C SER A 122 13.05 -26.50 19.71
N GLY A 123 12.04 -25.72 19.32
CA GLY A 123 11.55 -25.61 17.94
C GLY A 123 10.67 -26.78 17.48
N ASN A 124 10.35 -27.72 18.37
CA ASN A 124 9.44 -28.83 18.09
C ASN A 124 7.99 -28.45 18.38
N LEU A 125 7.07 -28.92 17.53
CA LEU A 125 5.64 -28.74 17.68
C LEU A 125 5.04 -29.93 18.42
N PHE A 126 4.27 -29.65 19.47
CA PHE A 126 3.57 -30.64 20.28
C PHE A 126 2.06 -30.47 20.11
N LEU A 127 1.38 -31.52 19.63
CA LEU A 127 -0.06 -31.51 19.36
C LEU A 127 -0.79 -32.22 20.50
N LYS A 128 -1.86 -31.63 21.05
CA LYS A 128 -2.64 -32.15 22.17
C LYS A 128 -4.13 -32.29 21.82
N ASP A 129 -4.77 -33.31 22.38
CA ASP A 129 -6.23 -33.48 22.40
C ASP A 129 -6.89 -32.64 23.51
N ALA A 130 -8.24 -32.66 23.55
CA ALA A 130 -9.07 -32.01 24.58
C ALA A 130 -8.70 -32.38 26.03
N HIS A 131 -8.03 -33.51 26.21
CA HIS A 131 -7.66 -34.07 27.51
C HIS A 131 -6.16 -33.86 27.83
N GLY A 132 -5.44 -33.09 27.01
CA GLY A 132 -4.04 -32.75 27.21
C GLY A 132 -3.03 -33.84 26.82
N ARG A 133 -3.46 -34.91 26.15
CA ARG A 133 -2.59 -36.00 25.65
C ARG A 133 -2.07 -35.64 24.27
N GLY A 134 -0.78 -35.86 24.01
CA GLY A 134 -0.16 -35.36 22.78
C GLY A 134 0.95 -36.20 22.18
N THR A 135 1.28 -35.89 20.91
CA THR A 135 2.32 -36.56 20.11
C THR A 135 3.28 -35.53 19.47
N PHE A 136 4.51 -35.97 19.17
CA PHE A 136 5.54 -35.14 18.55
C PHE A 136 5.52 -35.26 17.02
N GLY A 137 5.35 -34.13 16.32
CA GLY A 137 5.55 -34.05 14.87
C GLY A 137 7.00 -33.71 14.52
N ARG A 138 7.68 -34.54 13.72
CA ARG A 138 9.01 -34.23 13.16
C ARG A 138 8.98 -34.35 11.64
N LYS A 139 9.22 -33.24 10.91
CA LYS A 139 9.66 -33.29 9.51
C LYS A 139 10.57 -32.12 9.13
N LYS A 140 11.57 -32.43 8.28
CA LYS A 140 12.66 -31.55 7.80
C LYS A 140 12.16 -30.58 6.72
N GLY A 141 12.44 -29.29 6.87
CA GLY A 141 12.31 -28.30 5.80
C GLY A 141 12.18 -26.87 6.33
N SER A 142 12.99 -25.95 5.81
CA SER A 142 13.07 -24.52 6.17
C SER A 142 11.80 -23.71 5.87
N ALA A 143 10.86 -24.24 5.08
CA ALA A 143 9.62 -23.57 4.68
C ALA A 143 8.59 -23.41 5.81
N LEU A 144 8.61 -24.27 6.84
CA LEU A 144 7.59 -24.24 7.90
C LEU A 144 7.75 -23.02 8.83
N ARG A 145 8.97 -22.49 9.02
CA ARG A 145 9.21 -21.34 9.91
C ARG A 145 8.55 -20.06 9.40
N ALA A 146 8.58 -19.82 8.08
CA ALA A 146 8.00 -18.62 7.47
C ALA A 146 6.46 -18.65 7.47
N LEU A 147 5.87 -19.81 7.13
CA LEU A 147 4.42 -20.01 7.16
C LEU A 147 3.83 -19.96 8.58
N LEU A 148 4.55 -20.49 9.58
CA LEU A 148 4.08 -20.51 10.96
C LEU A 148 4.13 -19.13 11.64
N LEU A 149 5.13 -18.30 11.30
CA LEU A 149 5.23 -16.91 11.77
C LEU A 149 4.13 -16.01 11.16
N ALA A 150 3.81 -16.22 9.88
CA ALA A 150 2.68 -15.55 9.22
C ALA A 150 1.34 -15.93 9.86
N ALA A 151 1.15 -17.21 10.18
CA ALA A 151 -0.05 -17.70 10.87
C ALA A 151 -0.17 -17.20 12.33
N LEU A 152 0.96 -17.01 13.05
CA LEU A 152 0.95 -16.42 14.39
C LEU A 152 0.55 -14.94 14.38
N LYS A 153 0.95 -14.18 13.34
CA LYS A 153 0.54 -12.77 13.15
C LYS A 153 -0.97 -12.66 12.95
N LEU A 154 -1.58 -13.64 12.26
CA LEU A 154 -3.04 -13.75 12.07
C LEU A 154 -3.81 -14.11 13.36
N LYS A 155 -3.25 -14.95 14.24
CA LYS A 155 -3.91 -15.37 15.50
C LYS A 155 -3.81 -14.36 16.64
N LEU A 156 -2.84 -13.44 16.62
CA LEU A 156 -2.68 -12.39 17.63
C LEU A 156 -3.57 -11.15 17.39
N LEU A 157 -4.30 -11.11 16.28
CA LEU A 157 -5.25 -10.03 15.92
C LEU A 157 -6.60 -10.10 16.68
N GLN A 158 -6.75 -10.98 17.66
CA GLN A 158 -7.89 -10.97 18.59
C GLN A 158 -7.37 -10.97 20.01
N PRO A 159 -7.66 -9.90 20.77
CA PRO A 159 -8.74 -10.03 21.73
C PRO A 159 -9.63 -8.79 21.78
N PHE A 160 -10.93 -8.95 21.53
CA PHE A 160 -11.91 -8.06 22.15
C PHE A 160 -12.17 -8.61 23.55
N GLU A 161 -11.66 -7.91 24.57
CA GLU A 161 -12.04 -8.16 25.96
C GLU A 161 -13.53 -7.89 26.15
N ALA A 162 -14.21 -8.85 26.77
CA ALA A 162 -15.61 -8.73 27.14
C ALA A 162 -15.77 -7.76 28.32
N PHE A 163 -16.42 -6.62 28.10
CA PHE A 163 -16.94 -5.81 29.20
C PHE A 163 -18.17 -6.48 29.83
N PRO A 164 -18.31 -6.50 31.17
CA PRO A 164 -19.47 -7.08 31.85
C PRO A 164 -20.70 -6.16 31.70
N ARG A 165 -21.83 -6.71 31.25
CA ARG A 165 -23.14 -6.02 31.26
C ARG A 165 -23.84 -6.20 32.61
N THR A 166 -24.14 -5.08 33.28
CA THR A 166 -25.24 -4.97 34.24
C THR A 166 -26.53 -4.56 33.53
N TYR A 167 -27.65 -5.10 34.01
CA TYR A 167 -29.03 -5.01 33.48
C TYR A 167 -29.69 -3.63 33.64
N GLY A 168 -30.61 -3.32 32.73
CA GLY A 168 -31.63 -2.28 32.87
C GLY A 168 -32.49 -2.20 31.61
N GLY A 169 -33.74 -2.68 31.67
CA GLY A 169 -34.63 -2.82 30.51
C GLY A 169 -35.32 -1.51 30.09
N HIS A 170 -35.85 -1.49 28.87
CA HIS A 170 -37.10 -0.83 28.45
C HIS A 170 -37.41 -1.21 26.98
N GLU A 171 -38.64 -1.65 26.72
CA GLU A 171 -39.21 -1.96 25.39
C GLU A 171 -39.58 -0.70 24.61
N LEU A 172 -39.48 -0.75 23.26
CA LEU A 172 -40.12 0.17 22.31
C LEU A 172 -40.33 -0.54 20.93
N PRO A 173 -41.23 -0.08 20.04
CA PRO A 173 -42.41 -0.83 19.58
C PRO A 173 -42.35 -1.45 18.17
N ARG A 174 -43.31 -2.36 17.90
CA ARG A 174 -43.56 -3.05 16.60
C ARG A 174 -44.26 -2.16 15.57
N HIS A 175 -43.87 -2.28 14.29
CA HIS A 175 -44.71 -2.27 13.07
C HIS A 175 -43.82 -2.48 11.81
N PRO A 176 -44.36 -2.87 10.63
CA PRO A 176 -45.24 -4.01 10.34
C PRO A 176 -44.56 -5.01 9.36
N ALA A 177 -45.13 -6.21 9.28
CA ALA A 177 -44.69 -7.32 8.46
C ALA A 177 -44.75 -7.05 6.94
N ILE A 178 -43.73 -7.49 6.21
CA ILE A 178 -43.83 -7.80 4.78
C ILE A 178 -44.08 -9.31 4.65
N ALA A 179 -45.21 -9.65 4.05
CA ALA A 179 -45.62 -10.99 3.64
C ALA A 179 -44.66 -11.58 2.59
N GLY A 180 -44.42 -12.87 2.47
CA GLY A 180 -44.87 -14.04 3.23
C GLY A 180 -44.09 -15.25 2.73
N VAL A 181 -43.83 -16.21 3.62
CA VAL A 181 -43.42 -17.57 3.26
C VAL A 181 -44.38 -18.50 3.98
N ASN A 182 -45.22 -19.22 3.23
CA ASN A 182 -46.10 -20.22 3.78
C ASN A 182 -45.27 -21.44 4.19
N PHE A 183 -45.34 -21.82 5.47
CA PHE A 183 -44.83 -23.10 5.95
C PHE A 183 -46.00 -24.08 6.04
N SER A 184 -46.02 -25.11 5.20
CA SER A 184 -46.86 -26.28 5.42
C SER A 184 -46.05 -27.34 6.19
N SER A 185 -46.64 -27.85 7.26
CA SER A 185 -46.06 -28.92 8.07
C SER A 185 -46.32 -30.27 7.40
N SER A 186 -45.26 -31.03 7.13
CA SER A 186 -45.37 -32.50 7.07
C SER A 186 -44.18 -33.11 7.80
N SER A 187 -44.50 -34.11 8.60
CA SER A 187 -43.63 -34.88 9.50
C SER A 187 -42.53 -35.63 8.74
N GLY A 188 -41.26 -35.42 9.12
CA GLY A 188 -40.10 -36.19 8.64
C GLY A 188 -39.02 -35.28 8.05
N GLY A 189 -38.10 -34.80 8.89
CA GLY A 189 -37.14 -33.75 8.53
C GLY A 189 -35.96 -34.22 7.66
N PHE A 190 -35.88 -33.67 6.45
CA PHE A 190 -34.66 -33.26 5.76
C PHE A 190 -35.00 -32.03 4.90
N TRP A 191 -34.44 -30.86 5.23
CA TRP A 191 -34.67 -29.63 4.46
C TRP A 191 -33.54 -29.45 3.44
N SER A 192 -33.88 -29.50 2.15
CA SER A 192 -33.01 -29.05 1.06
C SER A 192 -33.41 -27.63 0.66
N CYS A 193 -32.62 -26.62 1.05
CA CYS A 193 -32.76 -25.27 0.51
C CYS A 193 -32.19 -25.23 -0.91
N ARG A 194 -33.05 -25.28 -1.93
CA ARG A 194 -32.67 -24.97 -3.31
C ARG A 194 -33.03 -23.51 -3.60
N GLY A 195 -32.25 -22.60 -3.04
CA GLY A 195 -32.31 -21.17 -3.37
C GLY A 195 -31.32 -20.85 -4.49
N GLN A 196 -31.82 -20.32 -5.60
CA GLN A 196 -30.97 -19.77 -6.66
C GLN A 196 -30.34 -18.48 -6.10
N LEU A 197 -29.07 -18.57 -5.65
CA LEU A 197 -28.28 -17.38 -5.32
C LEU A 197 -28.09 -16.61 -6.63
N THR A 198 -28.88 -15.58 -6.86
CA THR A 198 -28.45 -14.48 -7.72
C THR A 198 -27.33 -13.78 -6.96
N THR A 199 -26.09 -14.17 -7.22
CA THR A 199 -24.92 -13.42 -6.81
C THR A 199 -25.08 -12.00 -7.35
N LEU A 200 -25.45 -11.05 -6.49
CA LEU A 200 -25.14 -9.65 -6.76
C LEU A 200 -23.62 -9.64 -6.97
N ALA A 201 -23.19 -9.40 -8.21
CA ALA A 201 -21.78 -9.22 -8.50
C ALA A 201 -21.27 -8.17 -7.51
N PRO A 202 -20.27 -8.49 -6.66
CA PRO A 202 -19.75 -7.46 -5.77
C PRO A 202 -19.28 -6.32 -6.66
N LEU A 203 -19.62 -5.08 -6.29
CA LEU A 203 -19.04 -3.89 -6.90
C LEU A 203 -17.53 -3.98 -6.65
N TRP A 204 -16.79 -4.58 -7.58
CA TRP A 204 -15.35 -4.79 -7.47
C TRP A 204 -14.68 -3.42 -7.56
N ILE A 205 -14.17 -2.94 -6.43
CA ILE A 205 -13.37 -1.72 -6.44
C ILE A 205 -11.99 -2.11 -6.98
N ARG A 206 -11.64 -1.57 -8.14
CA ARG A 206 -10.35 -1.85 -8.80
C ARG A 206 -9.20 -1.32 -7.94
N PRO A 207 -8.17 -2.12 -7.63
CA PRO A 207 -7.08 -1.69 -6.76
C PRO A 207 -6.29 -0.54 -7.41
N TRP A 208 -5.67 0.26 -6.55
CA TRP A 208 -4.58 1.12 -6.98
C TRP A 208 -3.41 0.25 -7.45
N VAL A 209 -2.66 0.74 -8.42
CA VAL A 209 -1.37 0.21 -8.81
C VAL A 209 -0.34 1.30 -8.58
N LEU A 210 0.61 1.05 -7.70
CA LEU A 210 1.84 1.83 -7.60
C LEU A 210 2.74 1.36 -8.74
N VAL A 211 3.16 2.27 -9.61
CA VAL A 211 4.11 2.02 -10.70
C VAL A 211 5.32 2.90 -10.50
N ARG A 212 6.51 2.31 -10.43
CA ARG A 212 7.79 3.00 -10.37
C ARG A 212 8.63 2.66 -11.59
N ALA A 213 9.08 3.68 -12.31
CA ALA A 213 10.02 3.57 -13.42
C ALA A 213 11.39 4.10 -12.98
N GLY A 214 12.44 3.31 -13.18
CA GLY A 214 13.81 3.62 -12.81
C GLY A 214 14.71 3.86 -14.01
N PHE A 215 15.61 4.85 -13.89
CA PHE A 215 16.50 5.30 -14.95
C PHE A 215 17.91 5.51 -14.42
N TYR A 216 18.88 4.80 -14.99
CA TYR A 216 20.30 5.05 -14.78
C TYR A 216 21.05 5.11 -16.12
N TYR A 217 21.51 6.31 -16.52
CA TYR A 217 22.17 6.50 -17.82
C TYR A 217 23.53 5.80 -17.88
N GLY A 218 24.37 5.99 -16.85
CA GLY A 218 25.66 5.32 -16.72
C GLY A 218 26.60 5.45 -17.92
N ASN A 219 26.36 6.41 -18.82
CA ASN A 219 27.06 6.56 -20.10
C ASN A 219 27.06 5.28 -20.96
N TYR A 220 25.92 4.56 -21.01
CA TYR A 220 25.81 3.27 -21.70
C TYR A 220 26.14 3.31 -23.21
N ASP A 221 26.02 4.48 -23.83
CA ASP A 221 26.28 4.71 -25.26
C ASP A 221 27.66 5.34 -25.53
N GLY A 222 28.42 5.69 -24.48
CA GLY A 222 29.73 6.31 -24.59
C GLY A 222 29.71 7.78 -25.06
N LEU A 223 28.55 8.41 -25.16
CA LEU A 223 28.41 9.78 -25.70
C LEU A 223 28.58 10.87 -24.64
N SER A 224 28.52 10.51 -23.36
CA SER A 224 28.56 11.44 -22.22
C SER A 224 27.53 12.57 -22.34
N LYS A 225 26.39 12.27 -22.97
CA LYS A 225 25.30 13.21 -23.25
C LYS A 225 23.99 12.63 -22.70
N PRO A 226 23.74 12.74 -21.39
CA PRO A 226 22.54 12.21 -20.75
C PRO A 226 21.28 12.78 -21.42
N PRO A 227 20.32 11.93 -21.87
CA PRO A 227 19.11 12.39 -22.53
C PRO A 227 18.05 12.91 -21.54
N SER A 228 17.14 13.74 -22.07
CA SER A 228 15.87 14.11 -21.43
C SER A 228 14.73 13.66 -22.35
N PHE A 229 13.66 13.10 -21.78
CA PHE A 229 12.54 12.58 -22.55
C PHE A 229 11.30 12.39 -21.66
N ASP A 230 10.12 12.26 -22.27
CA ASP A 230 8.87 12.11 -21.54
C ASP A 230 8.48 10.65 -21.29
N ILE A 231 7.76 10.42 -20.19
CA ILE A 231 7.10 9.16 -19.89
C ILE A 231 5.61 9.36 -19.69
N HIS A 232 4.82 8.44 -20.22
CA HIS A 232 3.36 8.45 -20.18
C HIS A 232 2.82 7.20 -19.49
N ILE A 233 1.68 7.33 -18.80
CA ILE A 233 0.92 6.22 -18.23
C ILE A 233 -0.47 6.17 -18.87
N ASN A 234 -0.79 5.06 -19.55
CA ASN A 234 -2.02 4.89 -20.33
C ASN A 234 -2.33 6.08 -21.25
N GLY A 235 -1.31 6.58 -21.95
CA GLY A 235 -1.43 7.71 -22.89
C GLY A 235 -1.50 9.09 -22.25
N ARG A 236 -1.55 9.20 -20.92
CA ARG A 236 -1.48 10.48 -20.18
C ARG A 236 -0.04 10.84 -19.86
N ASN A 237 0.28 12.13 -19.94
CA ASN A 237 1.62 12.62 -19.57
C ASN A 237 1.84 12.34 -18.08
N TRP A 238 2.87 11.57 -17.75
CA TRP A 238 3.19 11.23 -16.37
C TRP A 238 4.32 12.12 -15.85
N SER A 239 5.48 12.14 -16.50
CA SER A 239 6.60 12.97 -16.08
C SER A 239 7.61 13.17 -17.21
N THR A 240 8.56 14.07 -16.99
CA THR A 240 9.74 14.25 -17.84
C THR A 240 10.95 13.72 -17.10
N VAL A 241 11.64 12.76 -17.71
CA VAL A 241 12.87 12.18 -17.20
C VAL A 241 14.02 13.05 -17.67
N ASN A 242 14.78 13.64 -16.75
CA ASN A 242 15.99 14.37 -17.08
C ASN A 242 17.19 13.74 -16.37
N THR A 243 17.98 12.97 -17.11
CA THR A 243 19.10 12.19 -16.55
C THR A 243 20.36 13.01 -16.29
N SER A 244 20.33 14.31 -16.59
CA SER A 244 21.43 15.24 -16.28
C SER A 244 21.37 15.84 -14.88
N THR A 245 20.24 15.71 -14.18
CA THR A 245 20.01 16.37 -12.87
C THR A 245 20.66 15.64 -11.70
N VAL A 246 21.00 14.36 -11.88
CA VAL A 246 21.57 13.52 -10.83
C VAL A 246 22.96 13.07 -11.26
N VAL A 247 23.97 13.48 -10.48
CA VAL A 247 25.38 13.14 -10.74
C VAL A 247 25.67 11.68 -10.38
N GLU A 248 25.04 11.16 -9.31
CA GLU A 248 25.23 9.80 -8.81
C GLU A 248 23.89 9.15 -8.43
N GLY A 249 23.71 7.89 -8.84
CA GLY A 249 22.52 7.10 -8.52
C GLY A 249 21.40 7.17 -9.56
N PRO A 250 20.37 6.32 -9.41
CA PRO A 250 19.23 6.27 -10.33
C PRO A 250 18.19 7.35 -10.06
N ILE A 251 17.46 7.72 -11.12
CA ILE A 251 16.25 8.55 -11.03
C ILE A 251 15.04 7.63 -11.01
N TYR A 252 14.08 7.91 -10.12
CA TYR A 252 12.82 7.20 -10.06
C TYR A 252 11.65 8.15 -10.27
N HIS A 253 10.70 7.72 -11.08
CA HIS A 253 9.36 8.32 -11.14
C HIS A 253 8.36 7.29 -10.64
N GLU A 254 7.52 7.68 -9.69
CA GLU A 254 6.48 6.81 -9.13
C GLU A 254 5.09 7.45 -9.32
N ALA A 255 4.12 6.65 -9.73
CA ALA A 255 2.73 7.06 -9.85
C ALA A 255 1.80 6.03 -9.20
N MET A 256 0.74 6.54 -8.60
CA MET A 256 -0.43 5.77 -8.24
C MET A 256 -1.51 5.91 -9.29
N TYR A 257 -2.03 4.78 -9.74
CA TYR A 257 -2.99 4.71 -10.85
C TYR A 257 -4.02 3.60 -10.63
N VAL A 258 -5.31 3.89 -10.80
CA VAL A 258 -6.33 2.85 -10.95
C VAL A 258 -6.49 2.52 -12.43
N ASN A 259 -6.23 1.27 -12.81
CA ASN A 259 -6.48 0.86 -14.19
C ASN A 259 -7.98 0.73 -14.47
N GLN A 260 -8.55 1.71 -15.18
CA GLN A 260 -9.97 1.76 -15.55
C GLN A 260 -10.30 1.04 -16.87
N GLY A 261 -9.30 0.65 -17.66
CA GLY A 261 -9.50 -0.11 -18.90
C GLY A 261 -9.67 -1.61 -18.66
N ALA A 262 -10.20 -2.33 -19.66
CA ALA A 262 -10.18 -3.80 -19.69
C ALA A 262 -8.84 -4.36 -20.17
N GLY A 263 -7.97 -3.52 -20.76
CA GLY A 263 -6.65 -3.91 -21.26
C GLY A 263 -5.51 -3.71 -20.26
N SER A 264 -4.29 -3.99 -20.72
CA SER A 264 -3.05 -3.79 -19.97
C SER A 264 -2.84 -2.35 -19.53
N LEU A 265 -2.10 -2.18 -18.43
CA LEU A 265 -1.60 -0.87 -18.01
C LEU A 265 -0.35 -0.54 -18.82
N ASN A 266 -0.40 0.51 -19.63
CA ASN A 266 0.70 0.88 -20.52
C ASN A 266 1.61 1.92 -19.87
N VAL A 267 2.90 1.60 -19.75
CA VAL A 267 3.96 2.57 -19.41
C VAL A 267 4.75 2.83 -20.67
N CYS A 268 4.77 4.08 -21.12
CA CYS A 268 5.36 4.42 -22.40
C CYS A 268 6.46 5.45 -22.27
N ILE A 269 7.53 5.24 -23.03
CA ILE A 269 8.67 6.14 -23.16
C ILE A 269 8.50 6.89 -24.49
N VAL A 270 8.53 8.21 -24.43
CA VAL A 270 8.22 9.11 -25.54
C VAL A 270 9.48 9.85 -25.94
N GLN A 271 9.78 9.85 -27.24
CA GLN A 271 10.84 10.67 -27.79
C GLN A 271 10.26 12.04 -28.13
N ASP A 272 10.56 13.05 -27.31
CA ASP A 272 10.14 14.44 -27.48
C ASP A 272 11.01 15.19 -28.50
N GLU A 273 12.31 14.91 -28.54
CA GLU A 273 13.28 15.56 -29.43
C GLU A 273 13.96 14.58 -30.40
N SER A 274 14.08 15.00 -31.67
CA SER A 274 14.77 14.22 -32.70
C SER A 274 16.26 14.07 -32.37
N GLY A 275 16.75 12.83 -32.41
CA GLY A 275 18.15 12.50 -32.13
C GLY A 275 18.46 12.22 -30.66
N VAL A 276 17.50 12.38 -29.77
CA VAL A 276 17.55 11.86 -28.39
C VAL A 276 17.22 10.36 -28.41
N VAL A 277 17.90 9.55 -27.59
CA VAL A 277 17.62 8.12 -27.44
C VAL A 277 17.11 7.85 -26.02
N PRO A 278 15.78 7.71 -25.84
CA PRO A 278 15.20 7.36 -24.56
C PRO A 278 15.61 5.96 -24.12
N PHE A 279 15.53 5.71 -22.82
CA PHE A 279 15.83 4.40 -22.24
C PHE A 279 15.06 4.17 -20.93
N ILE A 280 15.09 2.95 -20.41
CA ILE A 280 14.55 2.59 -19.10
C ILE A 280 15.36 1.44 -18.49
N SER A 281 15.60 1.48 -17.18
CA SER A 281 16.40 0.48 -16.45
C SER A 281 15.53 -0.49 -15.66
N SER A 282 14.47 0.01 -15.01
CA SER A 282 13.55 -0.86 -14.26
C SER A 282 12.10 -0.39 -14.32
N ILE A 283 11.18 -1.34 -14.18
CA ILE A 283 9.76 -1.08 -13.91
C ILE A 283 9.33 -1.95 -12.73
N GLU A 284 8.77 -1.34 -11.70
CA GLU A 284 8.21 -2.02 -10.55
C GLU A 284 6.74 -1.65 -10.43
N ALA A 285 5.87 -2.65 -10.28
CA ALA A 285 4.44 -2.43 -10.19
C ALA A 285 3.81 -3.29 -9.09
N VAL A 286 3.11 -2.62 -8.17
CA VAL A 286 2.53 -3.22 -6.97
C VAL A 286 1.05 -2.88 -6.87
N PRO A 287 0.15 -3.88 -6.84
CA PRO A 287 -1.25 -3.64 -6.54
C PRO A 287 -1.42 -3.32 -5.05
N ILE A 288 -2.03 -2.18 -4.74
CA ILE A 288 -2.30 -1.73 -3.37
C ILE A 288 -3.81 -1.52 -3.16
N SER A 289 -4.26 -1.65 -1.92
CA SER A 289 -5.69 -1.48 -1.61
C SER A 289 -6.14 -0.06 -1.92
N VAL A 290 -7.33 0.10 -2.50
CA VAL A 290 -7.98 1.41 -2.67
C VAL A 290 -8.18 2.16 -1.36
N THR A 291 -8.28 1.43 -0.25
CA THR A 291 -8.47 2.01 1.08
C THR A 291 -7.18 2.52 1.71
N LEU A 292 -6.01 2.27 1.10
CA LEU A 292 -4.72 2.67 1.69
C LEU A 292 -4.53 4.19 1.68
N TYR A 293 -5.01 4.87 0.64
CA TYR A 293 -5.03 6.33 0.53
C TYR A 293 -6.50 6.80 0.38
N PRO A 294 -7.24 6.94 1.49
CA PRO A 294 -8.70 7.05 1.47
C PRO A 294 -9.21 8.33 0.79
N GLU A 295 -8.44 9.41 0.87
CA GLU A 295 -8.77 10.72 0.30
C GLU A 295 -8.38 10.84 -1.20
N MET A 296 -7.70 9.84 -1.79
CA MET A 296 -7.36 9.86 -3.22
C MET A 296 -8.53 9.41 -4.11
N GLU A 297 -8.77 10.16 -5.17
CA GLU A 297 -9.87 9.93 -6.10
C GLU A 297 -9.44 8.98 -7.25
N THR A 298 -10.16 7.86 -7.42
CA THR A 298 -9.81 6.75 -8.33
C THR A 298 -9.93 7.06 -9.83
N ASN A 299 -10.47 8.21 -10.21
CA ASN A 299 -10.54 8.72 -11.58
C ASN A 299 -9.28 9.47 -12.02
N TYR A 300 -8.41 9.82 -11.08
CA TYR A 300 -7.16 10.50 -11.34
C TYR A 300 -5.96 9.59 -11.09
N ALA A 301 -4.83 10.01 -11.64
CA ALA A 301 -3.54 9.44 -11.34
C ALA A 301 -2.76 10.43 -10.46
N TYR A 302 -1.89 9.94 -9.60
CA TYR A 302 -1.13 10.75 -8.66
C TYR A 302 0.36 10.47 -8.86
N ASN A 303 1.14 11.49 -9.19
CA ASN A 303 2.60 11.42 -9.26
C ASN A 303 3.18 11.63 -7.86
N LEU A 304 4.08 10.76 -7.41
CA LEU A 304 4.85 10.98 -6.19
C LEU A 304 5.87 12.08 -6.44
N VAL A 305 5.85 13.11 -5.59
CA VAL A 305 6.87 14.17 -5.55
C VAL A 305 7.96 13.80 -4.57
N SER A 306 7.58 13.40 -3.36
CA SER A 306 8.55 13.04 -2.31
C SER A 306 7.92 12.09 -1.28
N ARG A 307 8.70 11.14 -0.79
CA ARG A 307 8.38 10.28 0.36
C ARG A 307 9.59 10.26 1.28
N ILE A 308 9.49 10.97 2.40
CA ILE A 308 10.61 11.33 3.26
C ILE A 308 10.49 10.67 4.64
N ASN A 309 11.57 10.02 5.07
CA ASN A 309 11.84 9.60 6.45
C ASN A 309 12.68 10.71 7.11
N TYR A 310 12.10 11.50 8.01
CA TYR A 310 12.81 12.60 8.65
C TYR A 310 13.60 12.10 9.86
N GLY A 311 14.89 12.42 9.91
CA GLY A 311 15.79 11.99 10.98
C GLY A 311 16.23 10.53 10.86
N GLY A 312 15.94 9.90 9.72
CA GLY A 312 16.28 8.51 9.43
C GLY A 312 16.86 8.32 8.04
N GLY A 313 17.40 7.12 7.81
CA GLY A 313 18.00 6.72 6.53
C GLY A 313 16.96 6.31 5.48
N GLU A 314 17.45 5.97 4.29
CA GLU A 314 16.61 5.36 3.25
C GLU A 314 16.07 4.00 3.71
N VAL A 315 14.75 3.83 3.67
CA VAL A 315 14.06 2.56 3.93
C VAL A 315 13.47 2.06 2.62
N ARG A 316 14.10 1.01 2.08
CA ARG A 316 13.56 0.20 0.97
C ARG A 316 13.19 -1.16 1.52
N PHE A 317 12.22 -1.82 0.86
CA PHE A 317 11.75 -3.17 1.16
C PHE A 317 12.76 -4.03 1.96
N PRO A 318 12.62 -4.08 3.30
CA PRO A 318 13.60 -4.75 4.15
C PRO A 318 13.34 -6.26 4.27
N GLY A 319 12.41 -6.79 3.45
CA GLY A 319 11.92 -8.16 3.50
C GLY A 319 10.45 -8.26 3.90
N ILE A 320 9.92 -9.48 3.89
CA ILE A 320 8.51 -9.88 4.09
C ILE A 320 7.84 -9.41 5.42
N LEU A 321 8.60 -8.81 6.34
CA LEU A 321 8.09 -8.35 7.64
C LEU A 321 8.18 -6.82 7.83
N GLY A 322 8.62 -6.06 6.83
CA GLY A 322 8.71 -4.60 6.91
C GLY A 322 7.74 -3.90 5.98
N GLU A 323 8.26 -3.15 5.01
CA GLU A 323 7.45 -2.38 4.06
C GLU A 323 6.67 -3.33 3.11
N GLU A 324 5.33 -3.30 3.15
CA GLU A 324 4.47 -4.28 2.44
C GLU A 324 4.01 -3.84 1.03
N TYR A 325 4.43 -2.67 0.55
CA TYR A 325 3.94 -2.02 -0.68
C TYR A 325 5.06 -1.64 -1.67
N ASN A 326 6.29 -2.10 -1.43
CA ASN A 326 7.53 -1.74 -2.13
C ASN A 326 7.81 -0.23 -2.23
N ARG A 327 7.30 0.56 -1.28
CA ARG A 327 7.56 2.01 -1.23
C ARG A 327 9.00 2.27 -0.79
N VAL A 328 9.60 3.29 -1.39
CA VAL A 328 10.93 3.78 -1.01
C VAL A 328 10.76 5.06 -0.21
N TRP A 329 11.20 5.03 1.04
CA TRP A 329 11.30 6.21 1.90
C TRP A 329 12.73 6.71 1.85
N THR A 330 12.92 7.96 1.44
CA THR A 330 14.25 8.58 1.33
C THR A 330 14.56 9.40 2.58
N GLY A 331 15.83 9.49 2.97
CA GLY A 331 16.23 10.35 4.08
C GLY A 331 16.03 11.82 3.73
N GLY A 332 15.47 12.59 4.66
CA GLY A 332 15.24 14.03 4.48
C GLY A 332 16.45 14.88 4.86
N THR A 333 16.55 16.08 4.27
CA THR A 333 17.47 17.11 4.78
C THR A 333 16.94 17.63 6.11
N ILE A 334 17.81 17.70 7.12
CA ILE A 334 17.46 18.20 8.45
C ILE A 334 17.64 19.72 8.46
N PRO A 335 16.60 20.50 8.75
CA PRO A 335 16.74 21.95 8.88
C PRO A 335 17.75 22.32 9.98
N PRO A 336 18.52 23.42 9.83
CA PRO A 336 19.56 23.78 10.79
C PRO A 336 19.07 24.02 12.23
N ASN A 337 17.80 24.35 12.41
CA ASN A 337 17.16 24.54 13.71
C ASN A 337 16.53 23.26 14.28
N CYS A 338 16.79 22.09 13.68
CA CYS A 338 16.23 20.81 14.08
C CYS A 338 17.31 19.81 14.48
N THR A 339 16.95 18.84 15.32
CA THR A 339 17.76 17.69 15.71
C THR A 339 17.03 16.39 15.44
N GLU A 340 17.78 15.33 15.14
CA GLU A 340 17.24 13.97 15.07
C GLU A 340 16.86 13.48 16.46
N VAL A 341 15.71 12.82 16.56
CA VAL A 341 15.21 12.23 17.80
C VAL A 341 14.58 10.88 17.53
N THR A 342 14.73 9.95 18.48
CA THR A 342 14.08 8.65 18.42
C THR A 342 12.67 8.73 19.02
N THR A 343 11.73 8.11 18.33
CA THR A 343 10.31 8.10 18.67
C THR A 343 9.79 6.68 18.89
N LEU A 344 8.62 6.57 19.51
CA LEU A 344 8.02 5.29 19.88
C LEU A 344 6.59 5.18 19.31
N PRO A 345 6.40 4.53 18.15
CA PRO A 345 5.07 4.16 17.67
C PRO A 345 4.57 2.89 18.37
N ASP A 346 3.24 2.68 18.43
CA ASP A 346 2.68 1.39 18.84
C ASP A 346 2.91 0.35 17.73
N PRO A 347 3.69 -0.72 17.99
CA PRO A 347 4.03 -1.73 16.99
C PRO A 347 2.84 -2.60 16.56
N LEU A 348 1.71 -2.52 17.26
CA LEU A 348 0.47 -3.23 16.94
C LEU A 348 -0.56 -2.31 16.25
N SER A 349 -0.27 -1.02 16.15
CA SER A 349 -1.13 -0.05 15.48
C SER A 349 -0.82 0.03 13.99
N PHE A 350 -1.88 0.17 13.18
CA PHE A 350 -1.79 0.40 11.75
C PHE A 350 -2.29 1.82 11.44
N PRO A 351 -1.40 2.83 11.45
CA PRO A 351 -1.80 4.19 11.10
C PRO A 351 -2.32 4.26 9.66
N GLU A 352 -3.07 5.33 9.34
CA GLU A 352 -3.49 5.61 7.97
C GLU A 352 -2.29 5.52 7.01
N ASN A 353 -2.51 4.98 5.81
CA ASN A 353 -1.49 4.72 4.78
C ASN A 353 -0.40 3.71 5.16
N ASP A 354 -0.47 3.10 6.35
CA ASP A 354 0.36 1.98 6.81
C ASP A 354 1.88 2.15 6.53
N PRO A 355 2.51 3.27 6.95
CA PRO A 355 3.96 3.45 6.86
C PRO A 355 4.72 2.39 7.68
N PRO A 356 5.93 1.99 7.27
CA PRO A 356 6.72 1.02 8.02
C PRO A 356 7.15 1.57 9.38
N ILE A 357 7.14 0.73 10.42
CA ILE A 357 7.51 1.11 11.80
C ILE A 357 8.89 1.79 11.85
N SER A 358 9.86 1.32 11.06
CA SER A 358 11.20 1.91 11.01
C SER A 358 11.24 3.38 10.57
N VAL A 359 10.24 3.83 9.81
CA VAL A 359 10.08 5.25 9.43
C VAL A 359 9.41 6.05 10.55
N LEU A 360 8.62 5.39 11.39
CA LEU A 360 7.93 6.01 12.51
C LEU A 360 8.78 6.11 13.78
N THR A 361 9.93 5.43 13.85
CA THR A 361 10.89 5.48 14.97
C THR A 361 11.95 6.56 14.84
N ASP A 362 12.08 7.13 13.65
CA ASP A 362 12.98 8.23 13.33
C ASP A 362 12.17 9.51 13.20
N SER A 363 12.67 10.63 13.71
CA SER A 363 12.01 11.95 13.60
C SER A 363 12.99 13.10 13.69
N ILE A 364 12.54 14.29 13.25
CA ILE A 364 13.20 15.55 13.56
C ILE A 364 12.34 16.39 14.49
N GLU A 365 13.00 17.08 15.42
CA GLU A 365 12.39 17.97 16.40
C GLU A 365 13.05 19.34 16.33
N SER A 366 12.26 20.41 16.43
CA SER A 366 12.83 21.76 16.53
C SER A 366 13.56 21.93 17.86
N MET A 367 14.73 22.57 17.84
CA MET A 367 15.55 22.79 19.03
C MET A 367 14.87 23.72 20.05
N ASN A 368 13.93 24.56 19.63
CA ASN A 368 13.24 25.52 20.49
C ASN A 368 11.72 25.50 20.28
N LEU A 369 10.98 25.71 21.37
CA LEU A 369 9.52 25.75 21.36
C LEU A 369 8.93 26.79 20.39
N ALA A 370 9.57 27.95 20.28
CA ALA A 370 9.12 29.06 19.46
C ALA A 370 9.52 28.94 17.97
N ASP A 371 10.48 28.06 17.66
CA ASP A 371 11.04 27.96 16.31
C ASP A 371 10.24 26.93 15.50
N PRO A 372 9.65 27.31 14.36
CA PRO A 372 8.93 26.37 13.52
C PRO A 372 9.89 25.47 12.72
N ILE A 373 9.43 24.29 12.34
CA ILE A 373 10.08 23.46 11.31
C ILE A 373 9.54 23.91 9.96
N THR A 374 10.42 24.33 9.05
CA THR A 374 10.04 24.65 7.66
C THR A 374 10.66 23.61 6.73
N LEU A 375 9.78 22.92 5.98
CA LEU A 375 10.13 21.89 5.02
C LEU A 375 9.74 22.39 3.64
N SER A 376 10.73 22.56 2.76
CA SER A 376 10.53 22.98 1.38
C SER A 376 10.62 21.77 0.46
N ILE A 377 9.61 21.62 -0.39
CA ILE A 377 9.50 20.53 -1.36
C ILE A 377 9.49 21.14 -2.76
N ASP A 378 10.50 20.81 -3.56
CA ASP A 378 10.58 21.23 -4.95
C ASP A 378 9.59 20.43 -5.80
N LEU A 379 8.90 21.12 -6.70
CA LEU A 379 7.94 20.55 -7.61
C LEU A 379 8.52 20.39 -9.02
N PRO A 380 8.13 19.33 -9.74
CA PRO A 380 8.61 19.11 -11.11
C PRO A 380 8.04 20.13 -12.10
N GLN A 381 6.91 20.78 -11.77
CA GLN A 381 6.24 21.74 -12.65
C GLN A 381 5.75 22.95 -11.83
N THR A 382 5.75 24.12 -12.46
CA THR A 382 5.27 25.38 -11.85
C THR A 382 3.81 25.68 -12.15
N THR A 383 3.15 24.83 -12.94
CA THR A 383 1.74 24.99 -13.31
C THR A 383 0.83 24.73 -12.10
N PRO A 384 -0.31 25.44 -12.00
CA PRO A 384 -1.28 25.15 -10.95
C PRO A 384 -1.71 23.69 -10.97
N GLN A 385 -1.57 23.01 -9.84
CA GLN A 385 -1.90 21.59 -9.69
C GLN A 385 -2.42 21.30 -8.28
N LEU A 386 -3.13 20.18 -8.12
CA LEU A 386 -3.59 19.73 -6.81
C LEU A 386 -2.56 18.80 -6.18
N ALA A 387 -2.19 19.08 -4.93
CA ALA A 387 -1.33 18.25 -4.13
C ALA A 387 -2.13 17.52 -3.04
N TYR A 388 -1.64 16.32 -2.73
CA TYR A 388 -2.08 15.44 -1.65
C TYR A 388 -0.90 15.25 -0.72
N LEU A 389 -1.03 15.70 0.54
CA LEU A 389 0.05 15.62 1.52
C LEU A 389 -0.37 14.74 2.68
N VAL A 390 0.52 13.86 3.12
CA VAL A 390 0.37 13.05 4.34
C VAL A 390 1.53 13.36 5.27
N LEU A 391 1.22 13.70 6.51
CA LEU A 391 2.21 14.02 7.55
C LEU A 391 2.05 13.05 8.71
N TYR A 392 3.17 12.50 9.17
CA TYR A 392 3.22 11.49 10.23
C TYR A 392 3.92 12.05 11.47
N PHE A 393 3.25 11.95 12.61
CA PHE A 393 3.71 12.49 13.89
C PHE A 393 3.73 11.39 14.95
N THR A 394 4.94 10.98 15.33
CA THR A 394 5.17 10.05 16.44
C THR A 394 5.85 10.78 17.59
N GLU A 395 5.45 10.52 18.82
CA GLU A 395 6.09 11.15 19.99
C GLU A 395 7.39 10.46 20.39
N THR A 396 8.28 11.22 21.02
CA THR A 396 9.56 10.77 21.58
C THR A 396 9.40 9.65 22.61
N VAL A 397 10.42 8.79 22.72
CA VAL A 397 10.46 7.68 23.68
C VAL A 397 10.33 8.17 25.13
N THR A 398 10.88 9.35 25.43
CA THR A 398 10.87 9.94 26.77
C THR A 398 10.41 11.38 26.73
N LEU A 399 9.30 11.67 27.40
CA LEU A 399 8.85 13.04 27.64
C LEU A 399 9.69 13.68 28.76
N PRO A 400 10.10 14.96 28.65
CA PRO A 400 10.85 15.63 29.71
C PRO A 400 10.06 15.74 31.02
N LYS A 401 8.73 15.93 30.97
CA LYS A 401 7.81 15.89 32.12
C LYS A 401 6.55 15.09 31.80
N PRO A 402 5.90 14.46 32.80
CA PRO A 402 4.69 13.65 32.58
C PRO A 402 3.51 14.39 31.94
N ASN A 403 3.42 15.71 32.13
CA ASN A 403 2.33 16.54 31.60
C ASN A 403 2.77 17.37 30.38
N ASP A 404 3.97 17.14 29.86
CA ASP A 404 4.39 17.82 28.65
C ASP A 404 3.52 17.36 27.49
N SER A 405 3.04 18.32 26.70
CA SER A 405 2.23 18.09 25.52
C SER A 405 2.85 18.77 24.31
N ARG A 406 2.65 18.15 23.15
CA ARG A 406 3.04 18.70 21.85
C ARG A 406 1.80 18.95 21.02
N ILE A 407 1.52 20.22 20.77
CA ILE A 407 0.40 20.65 19.93
C ILE A 407 0.99 21.43 18.77
N ILE A 408 0.76 20.96 17.55
CA ILE A 408 1.46 21.43 16.35
C ILE A 408 0.43 21.98 15.38
N GLN A 409 0.61 23.24 14.98
CA GLN A 409 -0.15 23.87 13.90
C GLN A 409 0.58 23.62 12.58
N ILE A 410 -0.18 23.15 11.59
CA ILE A 410 0.33 22.78 10.27
C ILE A 410 -0.09 23.87 9.29
N TYR A 411 0.89 24.49 8.65
CA TYR A 411 0.70 25.49 7.61
C TYR A 411 1.26 24.96 6.29
N ILE A 412 0.53 25.18 5.20
CA ILE A 412 1.02 24.92 3.84
C ILE A 412 0.97 26.24 3.08
N ASN A 413 2.12 26.68 2.56
CA ASN A 413 2.30 27.96 1.89
C ASN A 413 1.76 29.14 2.71
N GLY A 414 2.05 29.14 4.02
CA GLY A 414 1.63 30.17 4.97
C GLY A 414 0.15 30.10 5.39
N GLN A 415 -0.65 29.19 4.84
CA GLN A 415 -2.05 29.01 5.24
C GLN A 415 -2.19 27.89 6.26
N MET A 416 -2.83 28.16 7.40
CA MET A 416 -3.13 27.15 8.40
C MET A 416 -4.10 26.11 7.82
N LYS A 417 -3.77 24.83 7.94
CA LYS A 417 -4.54 23.71 7.41
C LYS A 417 -5.12 22.81 8.49
N SER A 418 -4.34 22.53 9.53
CA SER A 418 -4.73 21.61 10.59
C SER A 418 -3.96 21.88 11.88
N THR A 419 -4.39 21.26 12.97
CA THR A 419 -3.67 21.18 14.23
C THR A 419 -3.67 19.73 14.70
N VAL A 420 -2.52 19.24 15.15
CA VAL A 420 -2.36 17.87 15.66
C VAL A 420 -1.78 17.91 17.07
N THR A 421 -2.31 17.08 17.94
CA THR A 421 -1.73 16.80 19.26
C THR A 421 -1.09 15.42 19.19
N SER A 422 0.21 15.33 19.49
CA SER A 422 0.89 14.04 19.56
C SER A 422 0.32 13.21 20.70
N GLU A 423 0.38 11.89 20.56
CA GLU A 423 0.02 10.95 21.63
C GLU A 423 1.18 9.98 21.84
N TYR A 424 1.50 9.72 23.11
CA TYR A 424 2.53 8.75 23.46
C TYR A 424 2.16 7.36 22.93
N ASN A 425 3.16 6.65 22.43
CA ASN A 425 3.02 5.30 21.86
C ASN A 425 1.98 5.25 20.73
N LYS A 426 1.85 6.30 19.90
CA LYS A 426 0.97 6.30 18.73
C LYS A 426 1.57 7.17 17.62
N CYS A 427 1.27 6.81 16.38
CA CYS A 427 1.48 7.68 15.23
C CYS A 427 0.16 8.40 14.89
N LYS A 428 0.19 9.72 14.84
CA LYS A 428 -0.89 10.54 14.30
C LYS A 428 -0.61 10.85 12.83
N VAL A 429 -1.61 10.66 11.99
CA VAL A 429 -1.54 10.96 10.56
C VAL A 429 -2.44 12.13 10.26
N ILE A 430 -1.90 13.11 9.53
CA ILE A 430 -2.68 14.24 9.01
C ILE A 430 -2.58 14.23 7.49
N THR A 431 -3.71 13.94 6.85
CA THR A 431 -3.87 14.02 5.40
C THR A 431 -4.49 15.37 5.03
N VAL A 432 -3.86 16.10 4.12
CA VAL A 432 -4.34 17.39 3.61
C VAL A 432 -4.54 17.28 2.10
N TYR A 433 -5.81 17.26 1.69
CA TYR A 433 -6.22 17.23 0.29
C TYR A 433 -7.62 17.85 0.13
N PRO A 434 -7.92 18.53 -0.98
CA PRO A 434 -6.98 19.00 -2.00
C PRO A 434 -6.22 20.26 -1.57
N VAL A 435 -4.95 20.35 -1.94
CA VAL A 435 -4.16 21.59 -1.79
C VAL A 435 -3.82 22.14 -3.16
N THR A 436 -4.33 23.32 -3.50
CA THR A 436 -3.92 24.02 -4.72
C THR A 436 -2.52 24.58 -4.54
N ILE A 437 -1.59 24.14 -5.38
CA ILE A 437 -0.22 24.65 -5.40
C ILE A 437 0.00 25.53 -6.62
N VAL A 438 0.66 26.67 -6.41
CA VAL A 438 1.09 27.59 -7.45
C VAL A 438 2.57 27.89 -7.23
N GLY A 439 3.39 27.66 -8.25
CA GLY A 439 4.84 27.90 -8.18
C GLY A 439 5.67 26.63 -8.01
N PRO A 440 7.01 26.78 -7.94
CA PRO A 440 7.96 25.67 -7.99
C PRO A 440 8.11 24.91 -6.68
N THR A 441 7.55 25.40 -5.57
CA THR A 441 7.85 24.87 -4.23
C THR A 441 6.61 24.82 -3.35
N ILE A 442 6.51 23.77 -2.53
CA ILE A 442 5.58 23.71 -1.38
C ILE A 442 6.37 23.99 -0.11
N ASN A 443 5.91 24.93 0.71
CA ASN A 443 6.47 25.19 2.03
C ASN A 443 5.51 24.68 3.10
N VAL A 444 5.89 23.58 3.75
CA VAL A 444 5.18 23.03 4.91
C VAL A 444 5.85 23.60 6.16
N THR A 445 5.08 24.28 7.00
CA THR A 445 5.58 24.87 8.25
C THR A 445 4.83 24.27 9.43
N LEU A 446 5.59 23.74 10.39
CA LEU A 446 5.08 23.15 11.63
C LEU A 446 5.45 24.10 12.78
N ALA A 447 4.46 24.74 13.38
CA ALA A 447 4.65 25.66 14.48
C ALA A 447 4.03 25.13 15.77
N SER A 448 4.61 25.48 16.91
CA SER A 448 4.03 25.16 18.21
C SER A 448 2.74 25.96 18.44
N ALA A 449 1.66 25.28 18.82
CA ALA A 449 0.39 25.93 19.15
C ALA A 449 0.42 26.54 20.56
N ASN A 450 -0.50 27.47 20.83
CA ASN A 450 -0.67 27.98 22.19
C ASN A 450 -1.06 26.85 23.16
N GLY A 451 -0.35 26.73 24.27
CA GLY A 451 -0.53 25.66 25.26
C GLY A 451 0.34 24.42 25.04
N SER A 452 1.05 24.32 23.90
CA SER A 452 2.09 23.31 23.72
C SER A 452 3.29 23.62 24.62
N THR A 453 3.84 22.61 25.28
CA THR A 453 5.04 22.74 26.11
C THR A 453 6.29 22.20 25.42
N LEU A 454 6.11 21.39 24.37
CA LEU A 454 7.18 20.81 23.56
C LEU A 454 7.23 21.43 22.17
N PRO A 455 8.42 21.52 21.56
CA PRO A 455 8.60 22.08 20.22
C PRO A 455 7.86 21.25 19.15
N PRO A 456 7.73 21.68 17.89
CA PRO A 456 7.21 20.84 16.82
C PRO A 456 8.12 19.64 16.52
N ILE A 457 7.52 18.52 16.08
CA ILE A 457 8.20 17.28 15.65
C ILE A 457 7.55 16.76 14.36
N ILE A 458 8.27 15.98 13.57
CA ILE A 458 7.71 15.21 12.44
C ILE A 458 8.56 13.97 12.18
N SER A 459 7.90 12.84 11.92
CA SER A 459 8.55 11.56 11.62
C SER A 459 8.71 11.36 10.12
N ALA A 460 7.65 11.60 9.35
CA ALA A 460 7.67 11.35 7.92
C ALA A 460 6.68 12.20 7.16
N MET A 461 6.84 12.25 5.84
CA MET A 461 5.90 12.95 4.96
C MET A 461 5.85 12.34 3.57
N GLU A 462 4.65 12.29 3.00
CA GLU A 462 4.41 11.97 1.60
C GLU A 462 3.75 13.15 0.89
N VAL A 463 4.21 13.43 -0.33
CA VAL A 463 3.66 14.47 -1.18
C VAL A 463 3.41 13.87 -2.56
N PHE A 464 2.17 13.95 -3.02
CA PHE A 464 1.76 13.59 -4.36
C PHE A 464 1.13 14.78 -5.07
N THR A 465 1.18 14.77 -6.40
CA THR A 465 0.51 15.75 -7.25
C THR A 465 -0.39 15.04 -8.23
N ARG A 466 -1.62 15.53 -8.39
CA ARG A 466 -2.58 14.98 -9.34
C ARG A 466 -2.10 15.18 -10.77
N ILE A 467 -2.08 14.10 -11.55
CA ILE A 467 -1.79 14.12 -12.98
C ILE A 467 -3.10 14.48 -13.69
N GLU A 468 -3.12 15.66 -14.32
CA GLU A 468 -4.27 16.10 -15.10
C GLU A 468 -4.41 15.30 -16.40
N ALA A 469 -5.65 15.08 -16.85
CA ALA A 469 -5.89 14.48 -18.14
C ALA A 469 -5.44 15.42 -19.27
N ASN A 470 -4.93 14.85 -20.36
CA ASN A 470 -4.56 15.64 -21.54
C ASN A 470 -5.78 16.45 -22.03
N LYS A 471 -5.58 17.73 -22.37
CA LYS A 471 -6.64 18.66 -22.85
C LYS A 471 -7.39 18.19 -24.13
N GLY A 472 -7.07 17.01 -24.67
CA GLY A 472 -7.72 16.37 -25.82
C GLY A 472 -8.73 15.26 -25.48
N ASP A 473 -8.76 14.74 -24.25
CA ASP A 473 -9.75 13.72 -23.83
C ASP A 473 -11.08 14.40 -23.49
N LYS A 474 -11.84 14.77 -24.53
CA LYS A 474 -13.27 15.00 -24.37
C LYS A 474 -13.98 13.65 -24.25
N SER A 475 -13.87 13.00 -23.10
CA SER A 475 -14.90 12.04 -22.70
C SER A 475 -16.19 12.83 -22.51
N SER A 476 -17.23 12.47 -23.27
CA SER A 476 -18.55 13.09 -23.26
C SER A 476 -19.03 13.42 -21.84
N SER A 477 -19.26 14.71 -21.58
CA SER A 477 -20.00 15.18 -20.41
C SER A 477 -21.36 14.46 -20.34
N PRO A 478 -21.80 13.98 -19.16
CA PRO A 478 -23.19 13.55 -18.99
C PRO A 478 -24.12 14.75 -19.23
N PRO A 479 -25.33 14.55 -19.79
CA PRO A 479 -26.24 15.64 -20.06
C PRO A 479 -26.64 16.34 -18.75
N SER A 480 -26.57 17.66 -18.76
CA SER A 480 -27.12 18.52 -17.72
C SER A 480 -28.63 18.30 -17.61
N SER A 481 -29.07 17.65 -16.54
CA SER A 481 -30.46 17.72 -16.09
C SER A 481 -30.50 18.39 -14.74
N THR A 482 -30.93 19.65 -14.74
CA THR A 482 -31.42 20.36 -13.55
C THR A 482 -32.74 19.73 -13.11
N PRO A 483 -32.94 19.46 -11.81
CA PRO A 483 -34.27 19.60 -11.23
C PRO A 483 -34.28 20.68 -10.15
N SER A 484 -35.32 21.50 -10.25
CA SER A 484 -35.76 22.54 -9.34
C SER A 484 -36.03 22.06 -7.91
N HIS A 485 -35.69 22.94 -6.96
CA HIS A 485 -36.22 23.09 -5.59
C HIS A 485 -37.10 21.97 -4.99
N GLY A 486 -36.59 21.38 -3.91
CA GLY A 486 -37.38 20.64 -2.92
C GLY A 486 -36.54 20.29 -1.69
N THR A 487 -36.61 21.14 -0.67
CA THR A 487 -36.36 20.91 0.78
C THR A 487 -35.20 20.02 1.25
N GLN A 488 -34.36 20.63 2.09
CA GLN A 488 -33.26 20.07 2.88
C GLN A 488 -33.60 18.73 3.55
N GLY A 489 -32.74 17.74 3.35
CA GLY A 489 -32.63 16.54 4.17
C GLY A 489 -31.15 16.25 4.44
N HIS A 490 -30.75 16.29 5.71
CA HIS A 490 -29.42 15.92 6.18
C HIS A 490 -29.13 14.44 5.83
N PHE A 491 -28.11 14.18 5.00
CA PHE A 491 -27.59 12.84 4.78
C PHE A 491 -26.59 12.48 5.89
N PHE A 492 -27.02 11.67 6.84
CA PHE A 492 -26.14 10.94 7.74
C PHE A 492 -25.46 9.81 6.95
N TYR A 493 -24.13 9.83 6.86
CA TYR A 493 -23.33 8.66 6.49
C TYR A 493 -23.38 7.68 7.66
N ALA A 494 -24.19 6.63 7.55
CA ALA A 494 -24.14 5.49 8.46
C ALA A 494 -23.09 4.50 7.94
N TYR A 495 -22.05 4.27 8.75
CA TYR A 495 -21.13 3.15 8.62
C TYR A 495 -21.92 1.83 8.62
N ILE A 496 -22.01 1.16 7.47
CA ILE A 496 -22.50 -0.22 7.39
C ILE A 496 -21.28 -1.14 7.34
N ASN A 497 -20.76 -1.47 8.53
CA ASN A 497 -19.93 -2.65 8.69
C ASN A 497 -20.86 -3.88 8.74
N SER A 498 -20.82 -4.68 7.68
CA SER A 498 -20.93 -6.15 7.73
C SER A 498 -21.89 -6.76 8.77
N ILE A 499 -23.17 -6.41 8.71
CA ILE A 499 -24.26 -7.22 9.29
C ILE A 499 -24.78 -8.12 8.17
N SER A 500 -24.05 -9.21 7.89
CA SER A 500 -24.58 -10.32 7.08
C SER A 500 -24.06 -11.70 7.50
N CYS A 501 -23.15 -11.78 8.48
CA CYS A 501 -22.71 -13.06 9.06
C CYS A 501 -23.23 -13.34 10.49
N ILE A 502 -24.00 -12.44 11.10
CA ILE A 502 -24.46 -12.60 12.51
C ILE A 502 -25.88 -13.20 12.62
N CYS A 503 -26.67 -13.27 11.53
CA CYS A 503 -28.00 -13.89 11.59
C CYS A 503 -28.00 -15.43 11.50
N LEU A 504 -26.85 -16.08 11.27
CA LEU A 504 -26.72 -17.54 11.24
C LEU A 504 -26.22 -18.15 12.57
N LEU A 505 -25.75 -17.33 13.51
CA LEU A 505 -25.24 -17.82 14.80
C LEU A 505 -26.28 -17.80 15.95
N LEU A 506 -27.45 -17.18 15.77
CA LEU A 506 -28.50 -17.11 16.80
C LEU A 506 -29.63 -18.13 16.64
N LEU A 507 -29.47 -19.13 15.76
CA LEU A 507 -30.41 -20.26 15.61
C LEU A 507 -29.81 -21.61 16.01
N PHE A 508 -28.59 -21.63 16.58
CA PHE A 508 -27.96 -22.84 17.13
C PHE A 508 -27.72 -22.78 18.65
N ILE A 509 -28.26 -21.77 19.34
CA ILE A 509 -28.31 -21.72 20.81
C ILE A 509 -29.73 -21.33 21.23
N ALA A 510 -30.64 -22.30 21.17
CA ALA A 510 -31.90 -22.36 21.90
C ALA A 510 -32.33 -23.82 22.02
#